data_AF-A0A4Q0NTC4-F1
#
_entry.id   AF-A0A4Q0NTC4-F1
#
_cell.length_a   1.000
_cell.length_b   1.000
_cell.length_c   1.000
_cell.angle_alpha   90.00
_cell.angle_beta   90.00
_cell.angle_gamma   90.00
#
_symmetry.space_group_name_H-M   'P 1'
#
loop_
_entity.id
_entity.type
_entity.pdbx_description
1 polymer ?
#
loop_
_entity_poly.entity_id
_entity_poly.type
_entity_poly.pdbx_seq_one_letter_code
_entity_poly.pdbx_strand_id
1 'polypeptide(L)'
;MRTLLYISCGLFFSLIFTKTYAQVAIGTTTPDDGSALQVDSKVGALVPPRMTDAEMRAIPTPLDGSIVYNNTASSLFLYSSGIWNDLTRPDLPSAVLRKEYPENSTNGIVKTGTNTYYNFPLKQEDVTFIDNSFFQIVAEGTIKILEQGNYMISSGFSVNNLPSGNKKFIIGVYRNTNLIGYLVRGNVNFDTEPNEWGTSGVLVFSLHADDEISLRYVLNNGGTPLNARFFNIGIIKL
;
A
#
# COMPACT_ATOMS: atom_id res chain seq x y z
N MET A 1 56.93 52.86 53.62
CA MET A 1 57.52 51.54 53.30
C MET A 1 56.38 50.67 52.78
N ARG A 2 56.09 50.73 51.48
CA ARG A 2 56.54 49.77 50.44
C ARG A 2 56.04 48.34 50.71
N THR A 3 54.95 47.91 50.06
CA THR A 3 54.87 47.18 48.77
C THR A 3 55.06 45.66 48.94
N LEU A 4 54.21 44.90 48.23
CA LEU A 4 54.07 43.44 48.14
C LEU A 4 53.31 42.82 49.32
N LEU A 5 52.20 42.11 49.15
CA LEU A 5 51.92 41.17 48.07
C LEU A 5 50.39 41.09 47.82
N TYR A 6 49.93 41.85 46.84
CA TYR A 6 48.74 41.52 46.06
C TYR A 6 49.03 40.17 45.39
N ILE A 7 48.48 39.07 45.89
CA ILE A 7 48.16 37.80 45.21
C ILE A 7 47.68 36.88 46.33
N SER A 8 46.39 36.91 46.59
CA SER A 8 45.63 35.89 47.32
C SER A 8 44.16 36.31 47.48
N CYS A 9 43.79 37.53 47.09
CA CYS A 9 42.39 37.95 46.89
C CYS A 9 41.85 37.51 45.51
N GLY A 10 42.32 36.38 44.99
CA GLY A 10 42.13 35.99 43.58
C GLY A 10 42.19 34.49 43.33
N LEU A 11 42.00 33.66 44.34
CA LEU A 11 41.54 32.29 44.12
C LEU A 11 40.12 32.17 44.66
N PHE A 12 39.24 32.94 44.02
CA PHE A 12 37.84 32.57 43.90
C PHE A 12 37.86 31.17 43.28
N PHE A 13 37.79 30.13 44.13
CA PHE A 13 37.58 28.76 43.71
C PHE A 13 36.17 28.70 43.11
N SER A 14 36.06 29.21 41.89
CA SER A 14 34.93 28.97 41.01
C SER A 14 35.01 27.49 40.71
N LEU A 15 34.33 26.70 41.53
CA LEU A 15 33.78 25.42 41.11
C LEU A 15 32.88 25.74 39.91
N ILE A 16 33.48 25.76 38.72
CA ILE A 16 32.74 25.69 37.48
C ILE A 16 32.07 24.32 37.55
N PHE A 17 30.80 24.29 37.96
CA PHE A 17 29.95 23.12 37.78
C PHE A 17 29.74 22.96 36.28
N THR A 18 30.72 22.37 35.59
CA THR A 18 30.50 21.84 34.25
C THR A 18 29.47 20.73 34.42
N LYS A 19 28.27 20.97 33.89
CA LYS A 19 27.29 19.90 33.72
C LYS A 19 27.87 18.97 32.66
N THR A 20 28.58 17.93 33.08
CA THR A 20 29.00 16.87 32.17
C THR A 20 27.74 16.07 31.84
N TYR A 21 27.21 16.22 30.64
CA TYR A 21 26.23 15.27 30.12
C TYR A 21 26.96 13.95 29.88
N ALA A 22 26.60 12.91 30.64
CA ALA A 22 27.12 11.58 30.37
C ALA A 22 26.36 11.02 29.16
N GLN A 23 26.99 11.08 27.99
CA GLN A 23 26.56 10.29 26.84
C GLN A 23 26.61 8.80 27.19
N VAL A 24 25.55 8.07 26.86
CA VAL A 24 25.50 6.63 27.10
C VAL A 24 26.08 5.96 25.87
N ALA A 25 27.13 5.16 26.07
CA ALA A 25 27.72 4.41 24.97
C ALA A 25 27.93 2.95 25.35
N ILE A 26 27.66 2.07 24.41
CA ILE A 26 27.87 0.63 24.53
C ILE A 26 28.81 0.21 23.40
N GLY A 27 29.93 -0.40 23.75
CA GLY A 27 30.92 -0.92 22.79
C GLY A 27 31.87 0.12 22.17
N THR A 28 31.74 1.40 22.53
CA THR A 28 32.70 2.46 22.19
C THR A 28 33.02 3.33 23.41
N THR A 29 34.24 3.88 23.46
CA THR A 29 34.67 4.86 24.49
C THR A 29 34.75 6.28 23.94
N THR A 30 34.58 6.45 22.62
CA THR A 30 34.58 7.72 21.90
C THR A 30 33.29 7.82 21.09
N PRO A 31 32.16 8.12 21.73
CA PRO A 31 30.89 8.32 21.03
C PRO A 31 30.96 9.58 20.16
N ASP A 32 30.24 9.56 19.04
CA ASP A 32 30.04 10.73 18.20
C ASP A 32 29.33 11.83 18.98
N ASP A 33 29.74 13.09 18.77
CA ASP A 33 29.25 14.26 19.48
C ASP A 33 27.74 14.52 19.27
N GLY A 34 27.17 14.01 18.17
CA GLY A 34 25.74 14.00 17.89
C GLY A 34 24.93 12.95 18.67
N SER A 35 25.56 12.06 19.45
CA SER A 35 24.89 10.92 20.09
C SER A 35 24.66 11.12 21.58
N ALA A 36 23.39 11.18 22.00
CA ALA A 36 23.04 11.01 23.41
C ALA A 36 23.13 9.54 23.86
N LEU A 37 22.87 8.60 22.94
CA LEU A 37 23.02 7.16 23.08
C LEU A 37 23.67 6.58 21.81
N GLN A 38 24.80 5.87 21.95
CA GLN A 38 25.44 5.15 20.84
C GLN A 38 25.69 3.68 21.21
N VAL A 39 25.32 2.76 20.32
CA VAL A 39 25.59 1.33 20.47
C VAL A 39 26.43 0.89 19.28
N ASP A 40 27.71 0.58 19.52
CA ASP A 40 28.61 0.01 18.53
C ASP A 40 28.85 -1.47 18.88
N SER A 41 28.38 -2.36 18.03
CA SER A 41 28.54 -3.81 18.22
C SER A 41 28.55 -4.54 16.88
N LYS A 42 29.47 -5.50 16.76
CA LYS A 42 29.55 -6.41 15.60
C LYS A 42 28.88 -7.76 15.84
N VAL A 43 28.47 -8.04 17.09
CA VAL A 43 27.95 -9.36 17.51
C VAL A 43 26.60 -9.29 18.22
N GLY A 44 26.21 -8.12 18.74
CA GLY A 44 24.93 -7.90 19.42
C GLY A 44 24.10 -6.85 18.69
N ALA A 45 22.77 -7.02 18.72
CA ALA A 45 21.83 -6.09 18.11
C ALA A 45 21.15 -5.20 19.16
N LEU A 46 20.72 -4.00 18.75
CA LEU A 46 19.75 -3.23 19.51
C LEU A 46 18.37 -3.89 19.33
N VAL A 47 17.78 -4.35 20.43
CA VAL A 47 16.39 -4.82 20.45
C VAL A 47 15.54 -3.69 21.04
N PRO A 48 14.73 -2.97 20.24
CA PRO A 48 13.83 -1.95 20.77
C PRO A 48 12.72 -2.60 21.61
N PRO A 49 11.94 -1.82 22.39
CA PRO A 49 10.76 -2.35 23.08
C PRO A 49 9.89 -3.20 22.16
N ARG A 50 9.56 -4.42 22.60
CA ARG A 50 8.76 -5.39 21.83
C ARG A 50 7.36 -5.48 22.42
N MET A 51 6.34 -5.32 21.60
CA MET A 51 4.95 -5.24 22.07
C MET A 51 3.97 -5.66 20.98
N THR A 52 2.72 -5.97 21.35
CA THR A 52 1.61 -6.20 20.42
C THR A 52 1.03 -4.89 19.90
N ASP A 53 0.17 -4.94 18.88
CA ASP A 53 -0.58 -3.76 18.40
C ASP A 53 -1.35 -3.05 19.51
N ALA A 54 -2.01 -3.83 20.38
CA ALA A 54 -2.81 -3.29 21.47
C ALA A 54 -1.94 -2.54 22.48
N GLU A 55 -0.79 -3.13 22.85
CA GLU A 55 0.15 -2.52 23.79
C GLU A 55 0.83 -1.27 23.18
N MET A 56 1.21 -1.32 21.90
CA MET A 56 1.78 -0.17 21.18
C MET A 56 0.82 1.01 21.12
N ARG A 57 -0.44 0.75 20.80
CA ARG A 57 -1.50 1.77 20.76
C ARG A 57 -1.90 2.26 22.16
N ALA A 58 -1.63 1.47 23.20
CA ALA A 58 -1.89 1.83 24.58
C ALA A 58 -0.79 2.71 25.21
N ILE A 59 0.34 2.93 24.54
CA ILE A 59 1.37 3.86 25.04
C ILE A 59 0.74 5.25 25.21
N PRO A 60 0.71 5.82 26.43
CA PRO A 60 0.17 7.16 26.63
C PRO A 60 1.16 8.19 26.10
N THR A 61 0.68 9.12 25.27
CA THR A 61 1.45 10.27 24.75
C THR A 61 2.85 9.90 24.20
N PRO A 62 2.95 8.99 23.22
CA PRO A 62 4.24 8.66 22.61
C PRO A 62 4.86 9.91 21.98
N LEU A 63 6.18 10.05 22.11
CA LEU A 63 6.92 11.16 21.50
C LEU A 63 7.26 10.82 20.04
N ASP A 64 7.23 11.83 19.18
CA ASP A 64 7.76 11.70 17.81
C ASP A 64 9.22 11.21 17.87
N GLY A 65 9.55 10.20 17.08
CA GLY A 65 10.84 9.51 17.14
C GLY A 65 10.86 8.22 17.97
N SER A 66 9.75 7.87 18.64
CA SER A 66 9.67 6.59 19.38
C SER A 66 9.75 5.39 18.44
N ILE A 67 10.59 4.41 18.76
CA ILE A 67 10.80 3.20 17.95
C ILE A 67 10.42 1.96 18.77
N VAL A 68 9.60 1.08 18.20
CA VAL A 68 9.19 -0.20 18.81
C VAL A 68 9.19 -1.32 17.77
N TYR A 69 9.35 -2.57 18.20
CA TYR A 69 9.08 -3.72 17.36
C TYR A 69 7.70 -4.31 17.72
N ASN A 70 6.79 -4.30 16.76
CA ASN A 70 5.44 -4.79 16.92
C ASN A 70 5.39 -6.29 16.57
N ASN A 71 5.12 -7.15 17.55
CA ASN A 71 5.05 -8.59 17.38
C ASN A 71 3.79 -9.05 16.63
N THR A 72 2.71 -8.25 16.63
CA THR A 72 1.49 -8.57 15.89
C THR A 72 1.71 -8.38 14.39
N ALA A 73 2.29 -7.25 14.01
CA ALA A 73 2.65 -6.93 12.63
C ALA A 73 3.99 -7.52 12.17
N SER A 74 4.77 -8.09 13.10
CA SER A 74 6.15 -8.58 12.87
C SER A 74 7.07 -7.52 12.25
N SER A 75 6.91 -6.26 12.65
CA SER A 75 7.55 -5.11 12.00
C SER A 75 8.03 -4.04 12.99
N LEU A 76 9.01 -3.23 12.59
CA LEU A 76 9.47 -2.04 13.32
C LEU A 76 8.51 -0.88 13.05
N PHE A 77 8.09 -0.18 14.10
CA PHE A 77 7.26 1.00 14.00
C PHE A 77 7.97 2.24 14.55
N LEU A 78 7.76 3.37 13.87
CA LEU A 78 8.18 4.71 14.27
C LEU A 78 6.95 5.58 14.53
N TYR A 79 6.86 6.14 15.73
CA TYR A 79 5.85 7.16 16.01
C TYR A 79 6.30 8.49 15.40
N SER A 80 5.49 9.04 14.50
CA SER A 80 5.70 10.39 13.97
C SER A 80 4.39 10.99 13.50
N SER A 81 4.24 12.31 13.63
CA SER A 81 3.05 13.05 13.16
C SER A 81 1.73 12.51 13.75
N GLY A 82 1.76 12.03 14.99
CA GLY A 82 0.57 11.54 15.69
C GLY A 82 0.19 10.09 15.40
N ILE A 83 0.92 9.36 14.55
CA ILE A 83 0.62 7.97 14.15
C ILE A 83 1.85 7.06 14.26
N TRP A 84 1.59 5.76 14.45
CA TRP A 84 2.61 4.71 14.34
C TRP A 84 2.77 4.30 12.88
N ASN A 85 3.98 4.45 12.35
CA ASN A 85 4.32 4.13 10.96
C ASN A 85 5.18 2.88 10.91
N ASP A 86 4.77 1.89 10.12
CA ASP A 86 5.56 0.70 9.86
C ASP A 86 6.78 1.06 8.98
N LEU A 87 7.99 0.81 9.48
CA LEU A 87 9.26 1.09 8.79
C LEU A 87 9.87 -0.11 8.07
N THR A 88 9.48 -1.33 8.43
CA THR A 88 10.10 -2.55 7.87
C THR A 88 9.19 -3.30 6.94
N ARG A 89 8.00 -2.78 6.61
CA ARG A 89 7.16 -3.38 5.59
C ARG A 89 7.84 -3.31 4.21
N PRO A 90 8.31 -4.44 3.65
CA PRO A 90 9.07 -4.45 2.41
C PRO A 90 8.15 -4.42 1.17
N ASP A 91 6.86 -4.71 1.35
CA ASP A 91 5.86 -4.82 0.30
C ASP A 91 4.82 -3.70 0.39
N LEU A 92 4.43 -3.14 -0.75
CA LEU A 92 3.26 -2.24 -0.78
C LEU A 92 1.99 -3.07 -0.56
N PRO A 93 1.09 -2.68 0.36
CA PRO A 93 -0.16 -3.39 0.55
C PRO A 93 -0.91 -3.50 -0.78
N SER A 94 -1.27 -4.73 -1.15
CA SER A 94 -1.92 -4.99 -2.42
C SER A 94 -3.01 -6.06 -2.37
N ALA A 95 -3.89 -6.01 -3.35
CA ALA A 95 -4.86 -7.05 -3.69
C ALA A 95 -4.72 -7.40 -5.17
N VAL A 96 -4.48 -8.67 -5.45
CA VAL A 96 -4.32 -9.21 -6.80
C VAL A 96 -5.29 -10.37 -6.99
N LEU A 97 -6.20 -10.21 -7.95
CA LEU A 97 -7.11 -11.24 -8.39
C LEU A 97 -6.83 -11.54 -9.86
N ARG A 98 -6.78 -12.82 -10.20
CA ARG A 98 -6.57 -13.25 -11.58
C ARG A 98 -7.26 -14.57 -11.84
N LYS A 99 -7.95 -14.65 -12.97
CA LYS A 99 -8.49 -15.90 -13.51
C LYS A 99 -8.13 -16.02 -14.97
N GLU A 100 -7.54 -17.14 -15.33
CA GLU A 100 -7.24 -17.50 -16.72
C GLU A 100 -8.15 -18.63 -17.17
N TYR A 101 -8.51 -18.62 -18.44
CA TYR A 101 -9.35 -19.62 -19.07
C TYR A 101 -8.61 -20.26 -20.24
N PRO A 102 -8.72 -21.59 -20.42
CA PRO A 102 -8.13 -22.28 -21.55
C PRO A 102 -8.59 -21.72 -22.89
N GLU A 103 -7.76 -21.84 -23.93
CA GLU A 103 -8.00 -21.23 -25.24
C GLU A 103 -9.28 -21.73 -25.91
N ASN A 104 -9.56 -23.02 -25.74
CA ASN A 104 -10.74 -23.68 -26.30
C ASN A 104 -11.92 -23.68 -25.32
N SER A 105 -11.90 -22.82 -24.29
CA SER A 105 -12.98 -22.74 -23.30
C SER A 105 -14.25 -22.15 -23.92
N THR A 106 -15.38 -22.83 -23.73
CA THR A 106 -16.74 -22.36 -24.09
C THR A 106 -17.47 -21.80 -22.87
N ASN A 107 -16.80 -20.94 -22.10
CA ASN A 107 -17.30 -20.46 -20.81
C ASN A 107 -18.45 -19.43 -20.91
N GLY A 108 -18.56 -18.67 -22.01
CA GLY A 108 -19.61 -17.66 -22.19
C GLY A 108 -19.69 -16.60 -21.09
N ILE A 109 -18.59 -16.36 -20.36
CA ILE A 109 -18.58 -15.53 -19.15
C ILE A 109 -18.66 -14.04 -19.47
N VAL A 110 -18.14 -13.61 -20.62
CA VAL A 110 -18.16 -12.20 -21.00
C VAL A 110 -19.52 -11.85 -21.56
N LYS A 111 -20.35 -11.23 -20.72
CA LYS A 111 -21.64 -10.68 -21.12
C LYS A 111 -21.42 -9.48 -22.02
N THR A 112 -22.19 -9.39 -23.09
CA THR A 112 -22.09 -8.29 -24.02
C THR A 112 -23.43 -7.58 -24.09
N GLY A 113 -23.40 -6.27 -24.30
CA GLY A 113 -24.60 -5.45 -24.31
C GLY A 113 -24.26 -4.04 -24.75
N THR A 114 -25.24 -3.33 -25.33
CA THR A 114 -24.99 -1.99 -25.85
C THR A 114 -24.81 -1.00 -24.71
N ASN A 115 -23.57 -0.60 -24.44
CA ASN A 115 -23.21 0.29 -23.34
C ASN A 115 -23.66 -0.22 -21.94
N THR A 116 -23.85 -1.53 -21.79
CA THR A 116 -24.24 -2.13 -20.51
C THR A 116 -22.99 -2.47 -19.71
N TYR A 117 -22.93 -2.01 -18.46
CA TYR A 117 -21.83 -2.29 -17.54
C TYR A 117 -22.10 -3.59 -16.78
N TYR A 118 -21.12 -4.50 -16.80
CA TYR A 118 -21.12 -5.74 -16.04
C TYR A 118 -19.94 -5.73 -15.06
N ASN A 119 -20.13 -6.26 -13.84
CA ASN A 119 -19.02 -6.44 -12.91
C ASN A 119 -17.98 -7.42 -13.49
N PHE A 120 -16.72 -7.21 -13.16
CA PHE A 120 -15.68 -8.21 -13.39
C PHE A 120 -16.06 -9.51 -12.66
N PRO A 121 -15.98 -10.68 -13.32
CA PRO A 121 -16.42 -11.96 -12.75
C PRO A 121 -15.32 -12.61 -11.88
N LEU A 122 -14.63 -11.80 -11.07
CA LEU A 122 -13.61 -12.27 -10.13
C LEU A 122 -14.16 -12.24 -8.70
N LYS A 123 -14.01 -13.32 -7.97
CA LYS A 123 -14.51 -13.50 -6.59
C LYS A 123 -13.38 -13.93 -5.65
N GLN A 124 -13.71 -14.18 -4.39
CA GLN A 124 -12.75 -14.59 -3.35
C GLN A 124 -11.87 -15.79 -3.76
N GLU A 125 -12.40 -16.73 -4.55
CA GLU A 125 -11.66 -17.91 -5.01
C GLU A 125 -10.58 -17.59 -6.06
N ASP A 126 -10.63 -16.39 -6.67
CA ASP A 126 -9.72 -15.96 -7.73
C ASP A 126 -8.60 -15.04 -7.20
N VAL A 127 -8.50 -14.88 -5.88
CA VAL A 127 -7.44 -14.11 -5.20
C VAL A 127 -6.12 -14.86 -5.30
N THR A 128 -5.12 -14.25 -5.91
CA THR A 128 -3.74 -14.76 -5.92
C THR A 128 -2.92 -14.21 -4.77
N PHE A 129 -3.22 -12.99 -4.33
CA PHE A 129 -2.62 -12.35 -3.16
C PHE A 129 -3.57 -11.28 -2.62
N ILE A 130 -3.69 -11.16 -1.30
CA ILE A 130 -4.42 -10.06 -0.66
C ILE A 130 -3.83 -9.77 0.72
N ASP A 131 -3.56 -8.50 0.99
CA ASP A 131 -3.37 -8.03 2.35
C ASP A 131 -4.71 -7.68 2.98
N ASN A 132 -5.19 -8.56 3.86
CA ASN A 132 -6.47 -8.42 4.55
C ASN A 132 -6.50 -7.29 5.60
N SER A 133 -5.37 -6.63 5.86
CA SER A 133 -5.34 -5.42 6.69
C SER A 133 -5.78 -4.18 5.92
N PHE A 134 -5.78 -4.24 4.58
CA PHE A 134 -6.07 -3.10 3.70
C PHE A 134 -7.23 -3.35 2.73
N PHE A 135 -7.53 -4.61 2.44
CA PHE A 135 -8.51 -4.98 1.43
C PHE A 135 -9.40 -6.13 1.89
N GLN A 136 -10.66 -6.10 1.46
CA GLN A 136 -11.60 -7.20 1.64
C GLN A 136 -12.41 -7.40 0.36
N ILE A 137 -12.54 -8.64 -0.13
CA ILE A 137 -13.45 -8.94 -1.24
C ILE A 137 -14.88 -8.99 -0.69
N VAL A 138 -15.77 -8.18 -1.24
CA VAL A 138 -17.17 -8.08 -0.75
C VAL A 138 -18.19 -8.61 -1.76
N ALA A 139 -17.88 -8.57 -3.06
CA ALA A 139 -18.70 -9.13 -4.13
C ALA A 139 -17.85 -9.37 -5.39
N GLU A 140 -18.47 -9.94 -6.43
CA GLU A 140 -17.80 -10.10 -7.74
C GLU A 140 -17.29 -8.75 -8.26
N GLY A 141 -15.98 -8.71 -8.53
CA GLY A 141 -15.28 -7.53 -9.03
C GLY A 141 -15.27 -6.35 -8.07
N THR A 142 -15.63 -6.55 -6.78
CA THR A 142 -15.78 -5.47 -5.79
C THR A 142 -14.91 -5.72 -4.57
N ILE A 143 -14.04 -4.76 -4.29
CA ILE A 143 -13.02 -4.80 -3.23
C ILE A 143 -13.25 -3.60 -2.31
N LYS A 144 -13.44 -3.86 -1.02
CA LYS A 144 -13.55 -2.85 0.02
C LYS A 144 -12.16 -2.43 0.49
N ILE A 145 -11.95 -1.13 0.62
CA ILE A 145 -10.75 -0.50 1.16
C ILE A 145 -10.91 -0.39 2.69
N LEU A 146 -9.92 -0.86 3.45
CA LEU A 146 -9.98 -0.86 4.91
C LEU A 146 -9.23 0.33 5.55
N GLU A 147 -8.38 0.99 4.79
CA GLU A 147 -7.55 2.09 5.28
C GLU A 147 -7.57 3.28 4.31
N GLN A 148 -7.53 4.50 4.81
CA GLN A 148 -7.44 5.67 3.92
C GLN A 148 -6.07 5.76 3.24
N GLY A 149 -6.02 6.25 2.01
CA GLY A 149 -4.75 6.51 1.31
C GLY A 149 -4.89 6.75 -0.19
N ASN A 150 -3.76 6.73 -0.88
CA ASN A 150 -3.70 6.75 -2.34
C ASN A 150 -3.54 5.33 -2.86
N TYR A 151 -4.26 5.01 -3.93
CA TYR A 151 -4.34 3.67 -4.48
C TYR A 151 -4.13 3.69 -5.98
N MET A 152 -3.23 2.86 -6.48
CA MET A 152 -3.12 2.55 -7.90
C MET A 152 -4.01 1.34 -8.21
N ILE A 153 -4.89 1.48 -9.18
CA ILE A 153 -5.83 0.44 -9.60
C ILE A 153 -5.57 0.11 -11.06
N SER A 154 -5.28 -1.16 -11.33
CA SER A 154 -5.16 -1.73 -12.66
C SER A 154 -6.13 -2.87 -12.86
N SER A 155 -6.59 -3.05 -14.09
CA SER A 155 -7.33 -4.26 -14.48
C SER A 155 -7.33 -4.43 -15.98
N GLY A 156 -7.73 -5.61 -16.41
CA GLY A 156 -7.79 -6.00 -17.80
C GLY A 156 -8.61 -7.26 -18.00
N PHE A 157 -9.06 -7.44 -19.23
CA PHE A 157 -9.74 -8.66 -19.65
C PHE A 157 -9.50 -8.93 -21.13
N SER A 158 -9.68 -10.18 -21.52
CA SER A 158 -9.55 -10.63 -22.91
C SER A 158 -10.64 -11.64 -23.27
N VAL A 159 -10.99 -11.69 -24.55
CA VAL A 159 -11.97 -12.62 -25.14
C VAL A 159 -11.42 -13.30 -26.39
N ASN A 160 -11.95 -14.50 -26.64
CA ASN A 160 -11.81 -15.19 -27.92
C ASN A 160 -13.02 -14.96 -28.82
N ASN A 161 -12.77 -15.10 -30.13
CA ASN A 161 -13.80 -15.03 -31.17
C ASN A 161 -14.61 -13.73 -31.14
N LEU A 162 -13.95 -12.58 -30.90
CA LEU A 162 -14.61 -11.29 -31.02
C LEU A 162 -14.97 -11.07 -32.50
N PRO A 163 -16.27 -10.87 -32.82
CA PRO A 163 -16.67 -10.67 -34.20
C PRO A 163 -16.13 -9.37 -34.80
N SER A 164 -16.13 -9.31 -36.12
CA SER A 164 -15.78 -8.17 -36.96
C SER A 164 -16.69 -6.98 -36.71
N GLY A 165 -16.24 -5.83 -37.22
CA GLY A 165 -16.89 -4.55 -37.06
C GLY A 165 -16.50 -3.84 -35.77
N ASN A 166 -17.08 -2.65 -35.59
CA ASN A 166 -16.74 -1.74 -34.52
C ASN A 166 -17.36 -2.19 -33.18
N LYS A 167 -16.51 -2.54 -32.22
CA LYS A 167 -16.87 -2.93 -30.85
C LYS A 167 -16.37 -1.87 -29.87
N LYS A 168 -17.30 -1.21 -29.20
CA LYS A 168 -16.97 -0.33 -28.08
C LYS A 168 -16.62 -1.16 -26.86
N PHE A 169 -15.58 -0.74 -26.13
CA PHE A 169 -15.18 -1.35 -24.88
C PHE A 169 -14.81 -0.31 -23.83
N ILE A 170 -15.04 -0.67 -22.56
CA ILE A 170 -14.73 0.18 -21.40
C ILE A 170 -14.30 -0.71 -20.24
N ILE A 171 -13.36 -0.22 -19.44
CA ILE A 171 -13.22 -0.63 -18.03
C ILE A 171 -13.43 0.61 -17.16
N GLY A 172 -14.50 0.61 -16.37
CA GLY A 172 -14.86 1.67 -15.44
C GLY A 172 -14.58 1.28 -13.99
N VAL A 173 -14.13 2.25 -13.20
CA VAL A 173 -13.93 2.14 -11.75
C VAL A 173 -15.10 2.83 -11.06
N TYR A 174 -15.77 2.11 -10.18
CA TYR A 174 -16.90 2.62 -9.40
C TYR A 174 -16.54 2.64 -7.92
N ARG A 175 -16.91 3.70 -7.21
CA ARG A 175 -16.83 3.82 -5.75
C ARG A 175 -18.24 3.90 -5.17
N ASN A 176 -18.60 2.98 -4.29
CA ASN A 176 -19.91 2.96 -3.61
C ASN A 176 -21.09 3.15 -4.60
N THR A 177 -21.01 2.54 -5.79
CA THR A 177 -21.92 2.66 -6.96
C THR A 177 -21.72 3.83 -7.93
N ASN A 178 -20.94 4.86 -7.60
CA ASN A 178 -20.68 6.00 -8.48
C ASN A 178 -19.48 5.74 -9.38
N LEU A 179 -19.59 6.01 -10.68
CA LEU A 179 -18.44 5.96 -11.59
C LEU A 179 -17.45 7.08 -11.25
N ILE A 180 -16.20 6.72 -10.97
CA ILE A 180 -15.13 7.68 -10.62
C ILE A 180 -14.01 7.77 -11.66
N GLY A 181 -13.97 6.86 -12.63
CA GLY A 181 -12.97 6.91 -13.69
C GLY A 181 -13.09 5.78 -14.70
N TYR A 182 -12.43 5.94 -15.84
CA TYR A 182 -12.26 4.89 -16.84
C TYR A 182 -10.79 4.50 -16.90
N LEU A 183 -10.46 3.26 -16.54
CA LEU A 183 -9.10 2.74 -16.76
C LEU A 183 -8.79 2.68 -18.25
N VAL A 184 -9.81 2.35 -19.05
CA VAL A 184 -9.75 2.41 -20.50
C VAL A 184 -11.15 2.64 -21.07
N ARG A 185 -11.25 3.36 -22.18
CA ARG A 185 -12.49 3.57 -22.94
C ARG A 185 -12.14 3.78 -24.41
N GLY A 186 -12.69 2.96 -25.28
CA GLY A 186 -12.39 3.05 -26.70
C GLY A 186 -13.24 2.14 -27.56
N ASN A 187 -12.77 1.97 -28.80
CA ASN A 187 -13.38 1.16 -29.83
C ASN A 187 -12.29 0.32 -30.49
N VAL A 188 -12.61 -0.94 -30.79
CA VAL A 188 -11.81 -1.81 -31.64
C VAL A 188 -12.60 -2.11 -32.90
N ASN A 189 -11.95 -2.15 -34.05
CA ASN A 189 -12.56 -2.53 -35.31
C ASN A 189 -11.74 -3.65 -35.95
N PHE A 190 -12.38 -4.78 -36.22
CA PHE A 190 -11.77 -5.91 -36.92
C PHE A 190 -12.41 -6.08 -38.30
N ASP A 191 -11.58 -6.30 -39.31
CA ASP A 191 -12.03 -6.46 -40.70
C ASP A 191 -12.40 -7.92 -41.05
N THR A 192 -11.88 -8.90 -40.31
CA THR A 192 -12.11 -10.35 -40.50
C THR A 192 -12.41 -11.05 -39.17
N GLU A 193 -12.79 -12.34 -39.16
CA GLU A 193 -13.08 -13.15 -37.96
C GLU A 193 -12.48 -14.56 -38.06
N PRO A 194 -12.20 -15.26 -36.94
CA PRO A 194 -12.31 -14.82 -35.53
C PRO A 194 -11.07 -14.07 -35.02
N ASN A 195 -11.24 -13.18 -34.03
CA ASN A 195 -10.13 -12.45 -33.40
C ASN A 195 -10.06 -12.71 -31.89
N GLU A 196 -8.84 -12.81 -31.37
CA GLU A 196 -8.57 -12.63 -29.95
C GLU A 196 -8.36 -11.15 -29.67
N TRP A 197 -8.98 -10.65 -28.60
CA TRP A 197 -8.90 -9.24 -28.23
C TRP A 197 -8.91 -9.06 -26.72
N GLY A 198 -8.05 -8.16 -26.24
CA GLY A 198 -8.03 -7.77 -24.84
C GLY A 198 -7.68 -6.30 -24.64
N THR A 199 -7.89 -5.84 -23.42
CA THR A 199 -7.57 -4.47 -23.00
C THR A 199 -7.19 -4.43 -21.53
N SER A 200 -6.44 -3.39 -21.17
CA SER A 200 -6.06 -3.10 -19.79
C SER A 200 -5.88 -1.60 -19.59
N GLY A 201 -5.88 -1.17 -18.34
CA GLY A 201 -5.60 0.22 -17.98
C GLY A 201 -5.26 0.37 -16.50
N VAL A 202 -4.79 1.56 -16.14
CA VAL A 202 -4.38 1.90 -14.77
C VAL A 202 -4.73 3.35 -14.45
N LEU A 203 -5.19 3.63 -13.24
CA LEU A 203 -5.40 4.96 -12.68
C LEU A 203 -5.03 4.99 -11.20
N VAL A 204 -4.82 6.19 -10.66
CA VAL A 204 -4.56 6.42 -9.23
C VAL A 204 -5.72 7.22 -8.62
N PHE A 205 -6.15 6.84 -7.41
CA PHE A 205 -7.23 7.48 -6.68
C PHE A 205 -6.89 7.67 -5.21
N SER A 206 -7.36 8.76 -4.61
CA SER A 206 -7.41 8.91 -3.14
C SER A 206 -8.72 8.31 -2.63
N LEU A 207 -8.62 7.28 -1.78
CA LEU A 207 -9.74 6.49 -1.25
C LEU A 207 -9.78 6.58 0.28
N HIS A 208 -10.96 6.43 0.86
CA HIS A 208 -11.16 6.37 2.31
C HIS A 208 -11.35 4.93 2.76
N ALA A 209 -11.16 4.69 4.06
CA ALA A 209 -11.64 3.45 4.67
C ALA A 209 -13.14 3.29 4.41
N ASP A 210 -13.57 2.05 4.24
CA ASP A 210 -14.90 1.61 3.85
C ASP A 210 -15.36 1.91 2.42
N ASP A 211 -14.56 2.56 1.58
CA ASP A 211 -14.88 2.68 0.15
C ASP A 211 -14.94 1.30 -0.52
N GLU A 212 -16.04 0.98 -1.19
CA GLU A 212 -16.17 -0.21 -2.04
C GLU A 212 -15.85 0.14 -3.48
N ILE A 213 -14.79 -0.48 -4.01
CA ILE A 213 -14.34 -0.28 -5.37
C ILE A 213 -14.76 -1.44 -6.26
N SER A 214 -15.65 -1.17 -7.22
CA SER A 214 -16.07 -2.15 -8.24
C SER A 214 -15.42 -1.87 -9.58
N LEU A 215 -14.87 -2.91 -10.21
CA LEU A 215 -14.42 -2.88 -11.60
C LEU A 215 -15.55 -3.41 -12.48
N ARG A 216 -15.96 -2.60 -13.46
CA ARG A 216 -17.00 -2.97 -14.42
C ARG A 216 -16.51 -2.81 -15.84
N TYR A 217 -16.88 -3.75 -16.72
CA TYR A 217 -16.58 -3.67 -18.13
C TYR A 217 -17.82 -3.39 -18.98
N VAL A 218 -17.57 -2.85 -20.18
CA VAL A 218 -18.51 -2.83 -21.30
C VAL A 218 -17.81 -3.52 -22.46
N LEU A 219 -18.54 -4.38 -23.17
CA LEU A 219 -18.16 -4.86 -24.49
C LEU A 219 -19.42 -4.95 -25.37
N ASN A 220 -19.49 -4.11 -26.40
CA ASN A 220 -20.63 -4.09 -27.31
C ASN A 220 -20.52 -5.25 -28.31
N ASN A 221 -21.39 -6.26 -28.18
CA ASN A 221 -21.51 -7.36 -29.15
C ASN A 221 -22.95 -7.86 -29.31
N GLY A 222 -23.93 -6.94 -29.32
CA GLY A 222 -25.31 -7.27 -29.64
C GLY A 222 -26.04 -8.21 -28.67
N GLY A 223 -25.52 -8.42 -27.46
CA GLY A 223 -26.13 -9.33 -26.47
C GLY A 223 -25.53 -10.73 -26.45
N THR A 224 -24.75 -11.11 -27.47
CA THR A 224 -24.16 -12.46 -27.58
C THR A 224 -22.94 -12.58 -26.66
N PRO A 225 -22.98 -13.48 -25.65
CA PRO A 225 -21.84 -13.68 -24.75
C PRO A 225 -20.60 -14.20 -25.49
N LEU A 226 -19.43 -13.89 -24.94
CA LEU A 226 -18.13 -14.32 -25.46
C LEU A 226 -17.36 -15.12 -24.42
N ASN A 227 -16.41 -15.92 -24.90
CA ASN A 227 -15.53 -16.69 -24.03
C ASN A 227 -14.40 -15.80 -23.53
N ALA A 228 -14.25 -15.72 -22.21
CA ALA A 228 -13.13 -15.04 -21.59
C ALA A 228 -11.83 -15.82 -21.80
N ARG A 229 -10.71 -15.11 -21.91
CA ARG A 229 -9.34 -15.64 -21.82
C ARG A 229 -8.70 -15.35 -20.48
N PHE A 230 -8.90 -14.15 -19.98
CA PHE A 230 -8.57 -13.82 -18.60
C PHE A 230 -9.40 -12.64 -18.11
N PHE A 231 -9.45 -12.52 -16.79
CA PHE A 231 -9.74 -11.28 -16.07
C PHE A 231 -8.67 -11.08 -15.00
N ASN A 232 -8.25 -9.85 -14.77
CA ASN A 232 -7.41 -9.50 -13.62
C ASN A 232 -7.81 -8.17 -12.98
N ILE A 233 -7.57 -8.07 -11.67
CA ILE A 233 -7.66 -6.83 -10.89
C ILE A 233 -6.39 -6.74 -10.05
N GLY A 234 -5.73 -5.59 -10.07
CA GLY A 234 -4.61 -5.27 -9.19
C GLY A 234 -4.86 -3.93 -8.51
N ILE A 235 -4.81 -3.91 -7.18
CA ILE A 235 -4.89 -2.69 -6.38
C ILE A 235 -3.66 -2.64 -5.48
N ILE A 236 -2.97 -1.51 -5.46
CA ILE A 236 -1.79 -1.26 -4.61
C ILE A 236 -2.04 0.03 -3.85
N LYS A 237 -1.87 0.02 -2.52
CA LYS A 237 -1.77 1.23 -1.72
C LYS A 237 -0.37 1.83 -1.88
N LEU A 238 -0.31 3.11 -2.23
CA LEU A 238 0.91 3.89 -2.44
C LEU A 238 1.39 4.56 -1.16
#